data_AF-A0A848UU60-F1
#
_entry.id   AF-A0A848UU60-F1
#
_cell.length_a   1.000
_cell.length_b   1.000
_cell.length_c   1.000
_cell.angle_alpha   90.00
_cell.angle_beta   90.00
_cell.angle_gamma   90.00
#
_symmetry.space_group_name_H-M   'P 1'
#
loop_
_entity.id
_entity.type
_entity.pdbx_description
1 polymer ?
#
loop_
_entity_poly.entity_id
_entity_poly.type
_entity_poly.pdbx_seq_one_letter_code
_entity_poly.pdbx_strand_id
1 'polypeptide(L)' 'MKEKAQDLVDRFKDIKVGTIDQGRVFYVGDALAKQCALICVDEILDALYEMRDAHKKYNYWQRIKKEIENL' A
#
# COMPACT_ATOMS: atom_id res chain seq x y z
N MET A 1 -12.05 -2.38 -9.19
CA MET A 1 -10.62 -2.75 -9.06
C MET A 1 -9.81 -1.60 -8.48
N LYS A 2 -9.87 -0.38 -9.06
CA LYS A 2 -9.40 0.86 -8.40
C LYS A 2 -9.82 0.98 -6.92
N GLU A 3 -11.05 0.57 -6.62
CA GLU A 3 -11.59 0.50 -5.26
C GLU A 3 -10.73 -0.32 -4.29
N LYS A 4 -10.10 -1.42 -4.73
CA LYS A 4 -9.23 -2.24 -3.86
C LYS A 4 -7.87 -1.61 -3.61
N ALA A 5 -7.31 -0.90 -4.59
CA ALA A 5 -6.10 -0.11 -4.40
C ALA A 5 -6.36 1.05 -3.43
N GLN A 6 -7.47 1.77 -3.61
CA GLN A 6 -7.88 2.86 -2.74
C GLN A 6 -8.19 2.37 -1.31
N ASP A 7 -8.96 1.29 -1.17
CA ASP A 7 -9.23 0.62 0.12
C ASP A 7 -7.93 0.29 0.86
N LEU A 8 -6.90 -0.18 0.14
CA LEU A 8 -5.63 -0.54 0.74
C LEU A 8 -4.89 0.70 1.25
N VAL A 9 -4.83 1.77 0.47
CA VAL A 9 -4.23 3.05 0.90
C VAL A 9 -5.00 3.64 2.09
N ASP A 10 -6.34 3.62 2.04
CA ASP A 10 -7.19 4.19 3.08
C ASP A 10 -7.03 3.48 4.44
N ARG A 11 -6.76 2.16 4.44
CA ARG A 11 -6.42 1.42 5.67
C ARG A 11 -5.19 1.99 6.40
N PHE A 12 -4.25 2.57 5.66
CA PHE A 12 -3.05 3.18 6.26
C PHE A 12 -3.25 4.66 6.62
N LYS A 13 -4.32 5.32 6.14
CA LYS A 13 -4.66 6.70 6.53
C LYS A 13 -5.20 6.79 7.96
N ASP A 14 -5.89 5.75 8.42
CA ASP A 14 -6.39 5.68 9.80
C ASP A 14 -5.27 5.50 10.84
N ILE A 15 -4.04 5.19 10.38
CA ILE A 15 -2.89 5.11 11.26
C ILE A 15 -2.49 6.52 11.67
N LYS A 16 -2.85 6.89 12.88
CA LYS A 16 -2.45 8.13 13.52
C LYS A 16 -0.97 8.09 13.96
N VAL A 17 -0.03 7.97 13.03
CA VAL A 17 1.37 8.32 13.34
C VAL A 17 1.46 9.83 13.35
N GLY A 18 1.50 10.39 14.56
CA GLY A 18 1.77 11.80 14.76
C GLY A 18 3.25 12.07 14.53
N THR A 19 3.59 12.89 13.54
CA THR A 19 4.90 13.56 13.53
C THR A 19 4.77 14.93 14.19
N ILE A 20 5.81 15.36 14.90
CA ILE A 20 5.86 16.69 15.50
C ILE A 20 6.70 17.56 14.58
N ASP A 21 6.08 18.55 13.94
CA ASP A 21 6.80 19.62 13.26
C ASP A 21 6.43 20.96 13.90
N GLN A 22 7.44 21.70 14.34
CA GLN A 22 7.30 22.97 15.07
C GLN A 22 6.29 22.93 16.24
N GLY A 23 6.21 21.81 16.96
CA GLY A 23 5.30 21.65 18.11
C GLY A 23 3.84 21.36 17.73
N ARG A 24 3.54 21.07 16.46
CA ARG A 24 2.21 20.62 16.00
C ARG A 24 2.25 19.14 15.62
N VAL A 25 1.20 18.41 15.98
CA VAL A 25 1.03 17.01 15.59
C VAL A 25 0.40 16.95 14.19
N PHE A 26 1.11 16.35 13.25
CA PHE A 26 0.61 16.02 11.92
C PHE A 26 0.37 14.53 11.83
N TYR A 27 -0.80 14.13 11.35
CA TYR A 27 -1.08 12.72 11.07
C TYR A 27 -0.46 12.33 9.73
N VAL A 28 -0.04 11.07 9.63
CA VAL A 28 0.35 10.37 8.39
C VAL A 28 -0.45 10.90 7.21
N GLY A 29 0.23 11.65 6.34
CA GLY A 29 -0.39 12.16 5.13
C GLY A 29 -0.65 11.04 4.13
N ASP A 30 -1.48 11.35 3.13
CA ASP A 30 -1.82 10.44 2.01
C ASP A 30 -0.58 9.80 1.36
N ALA A 31 0.54 10.53 1.32
CA ALA A 31 1.81 10.04 0.76
C ALA A 31 2.41 8.87 1.55
N LEU A 32 2.37 8.91 2.88
CA LEU A 32 2.92 7.83 3.71
C LEU A 32 1.98 6.63 3.70
N ALA A 33 0.66 6.86 3.69
CA ALA A 33 -0.32 5.79 3.49
C ALA A 33 -0.12 5.07 2.14
N LYS A 34 0.13 5.83 1.07
CA LYS A 34 0.47 5.28 -0.26
C LYS A 34 1.77 4.46 -0.22
N GLN A 35 2.82 4.95 0.45
CA GLN A 35 4.07 4.21 0.59
C GLN A 35 3.91 2.91 1.37
N CYS A 36 3.19 2.93 2.51
CA CYS A 36 2.89 1.72 3.28
C CYS A 36 2.13 0.70 2.45
N ALA A 37 1.15 1.14 1.66
CA ALA A 37 0.40 0.26 0.77
C ALA A 37 1.30 -0.37 -0.30
N LEU A 38 2.25 0.39 -0.89
CA LEU A 38 3.20 -0.15 -1.86
C LEU A 38 4.15 -1.19 -1.25
N ILE A 39 4.71 -0.92 -0.05
CA ILE A 39 5.57 -1.88 0.66
C ILE A 39 4.79 -3.17 0.94
N CYS A 40 3.56 -3.06 1.43
CA CYS A 40 2.70 -4.22 1.68
C CYS A 40 2.49 -5.07 0.42
N VAL A 41 2.25 -4.42 -0.73
CA VAL A 41 2.09 -5.13 -2.01
C VAL A 41 3.40 -5.79 -2.45
N ASP A 42 4.54 -5.14 -2.24
CA ASP A 42 5.85 -5.70 -2.57
C ASP A 42 6.17 -6.95 -1.73
N GLU A 43 5.92 -6.92 -0.42
CA GLU A 43 6.07 -8.09 0.45
C GLU A 43 5.17 -9.27 0.00
N ILE A 44 3.95 -8.98 -0.44
CA ILE A 44 3.05 -10.01 -0.98
C ILE A 44 3.59 -10.58 -2.30
N LEU A 45 4.10 -9.73 -3.19
CA LEU A 45 4.67 -10.17 -4.46
C LEU A 45 5.89 -11.05 -4.26
N ASP A 46 6.78 -10.69 -3.34
CA ASP A 46 7.95 -11.48 -2.97
C ASP A 46 7.54 -12.83 -2.37
N ALA A 47 6.56 -12.85 -1.46
CA ALA A 47 6.04 -14.08 -0.90
C ALA A 47 5.39 -15.00 -1.95
N LEU A 48 4.77 -14.44 -2.99
CA LEU A 48 4.16 -15.19 -4.10
C LEU A 48 5.19 -15.68 -5.12
N TYR A 49 6.34 -15.00 -5.25
CA TYR A 49 7.39 -15.37 -6.21
C TYR A 49 7.96 -16.77 -5.92
N GLU A 50 8.11 -17.10 -4.64
CA GLU A 50 8.61 -18.40 -4.16
C GLU A 50 7.57 -19.53 -4.22
N MET A 51 6.30 -19.22 -4.51
CA MET A 51 5.20 -20.20 -4.50
C MET A 51 4.95 -20.79 -5.89
N ARG A 52 5.11 -22.12 -6.01
CA ARG A 52 4.67 -22.87 -7.19
C ARG A 52 3.15 -22.66 -7.40
N ASP A 53 2.76 -22.29 -8.61
CA ASP A 53 1.35 -22.02 -9.04
C ASP A 53 0.68 -20.72 -8.53
N ALA A 54 1.45 -19.73 -8.05
CA ALA A 54 0.91 -18.45 -7.61
C ALA A 54 0.64 -17.41 -8.72
N HIS A 55 0.82 -17.76 -10.01
CA HIS A 55 0.85 -16.80 -11.12
C HIS A 55 -0.40 -15.88 -11.22
N LYS A 56 -1.61 -16.42 -10.97
CA LYS A 56 -2.85 -15.62 -10.98
C LYS A 56 -2.87 -14.56 -9.87
N LYS A 57 -2.40 -14.92 -8.67
CA LYS A 57 -2.33 -14.01 -7.53
C LYS A 57 -1.23 -12.96 -7.76
N TYR A 58 -0.09 -13.39 -8.29
CA TYR A 58 1.02 -12.49 -8.63
C TYR A 58 0.58 -11.40 -9.61
N ASN A 59 -0.05 -11.79 -10.74
CA ASN A 59 -0.56 -10.82 -11.72
C ASN A 59 -1.62 -9.88 -11.14
N TYR A 60 -2.47 -10.39 -10.24
CA TYR A 60 -3.45 -9.57 -9.54
C TYR A 60 -2.77 -8.48 -8.70
N TRP A 61 -1.79 -8.84 -7.87
CA TRP A 61 -1.09 -7.91 -7.00
C TRP A 61 -0.19 -6.94 -7.76
N GLN A 62 0.42 -7.35 -8.87
CA GLN A 62 1.14 -6.44 -9.77
C GLN A 62 0.23 -5.34 -10.34
N ARG A 63 -1.01 -5.69 -10.71
CA ARG A 63 -1.98 -4.68 -11.16
C ARG A 63 -2.38 -3.73 -10.04
N ILE A 64 -2.58 -4.23 -8.82
CA ILE A 64 -2.86 -3.39 -7.64
C ILE A 64 -1.70 -2.42 -7.37
N LYS A 65 -0.43 -2.87 -7.45
CA LYS A 65 0.75 -2.01 -7.33
C LYS A 65 0.68 -0.82 -8.30
N LYS A 66 0.46 -1.11 -9.58
CA LYS A 66 0.35 -0.07 -10.62
C LYS A 66 -0.83 0.87 -10.39
N GLU A 67 -1.96 0.37 -9.89
CA GLU A 67 -3.10 1.24 -9.55
C GLU A 67 -2.75 2.20 -8.41
N ILE A 68 -2.07 1.72 -7.35
CA ILE A 68 -1.62 2.56 -6.23
C ILE A 68 -0.60 3.60 -6.69
N GLU A 69 0.36 3.24 -7.54
CA GLU A 69 1.33 4.18 -8.12
C GLU A 69 0.66 5.35 -8.86
N ASN A 70 -0.49 5.10 -9.50
CA ASN A 70 -1.28 6.07 -10.26
C ASN A 70 -2.34 6.84 -9.45
N LEU A 71 -2.51 6.56 -8.14
CA LEU A 71 -3.31 7.39 -7.22
C LEU A 71 -2.59 8.69 -6.89
#